data_AF-A0A316ATD3-F1
#
_entry.id   AF-A0A316ATD3-F1
#
_cell.length_a   1.000
_cell.length_b   1.000
_cell.length_c   1.000
_cell.angle_alpha   90.00
_cell.angle_beta   90.00
_cell.angle_gamma   90.00
#
_symmetry.space_group_name_H-M   'P 1'
#
loop_
_entity.id
_entity.type
_entity.pdbx_description
1 polymer ?
#
loop_
_entity_poly.entity_id
_entity_poly.type
_entity_poly.pdbx_seq_one_letter_code
_entity_poly.pdbx_strand_id
1 'polypeptide(L)' 'MVKAPIIQKKHLPVELVYYEEFSRIDEAYYREKQVQGWSRKKKEALIKNRPDNLHLLSVCQNITHSKNKK' A
#
# COMPACT_ATOMS: atom_id res chain seq x y z
N MET A 1 -20.49 9.46 22.90
CA MET A 1 -19.67 8.33 23.38
C MET A 1 -19.59 7.29 22.27
N VAL A 2 -18.55 7.33 21.44
CA VAL A 2 -18.28 6.29 20.43
C VAL A 2 -16.97 5.62 20.83
N LYS A 3 -17.05 4.37 21.34
CA LYS A 3 -15.88 3.60 21.77
C LYS A 3 -15.24 2.95 20.53
N ALA A 4 -14.05 3.42 20.16
CA ALA A 4 -13.18 2.75 19.18
C ALA A 4 -12.48 1.53 19.81
N PRO A 5 -12.18 0.46 19.04
CA PRO A 5 -11.60 -0.78 19.56
C PRO A 5 -10.17 -0.57 20.09
N ILE A 6 -9.83 -1.32 21.14
CA ILE A 6 -8.62 -1.14 21.94
C ILE A 6 -7.40 -1.71 21.19
N ILE A 7 -6.60 -0.84 20.59
CA ILE A 7 -5.25 -1.17 20.12
C ILE A 7 -4.30 -1.01 21.32
N GLN A 8 -3.54 -2.05 21.66
CA GLN A 8 -2.77 -2.10 22.90
C GLN A 8 -1.77 -0.93 23.00
N LYS A 9 -1.78 -0.29 24.18
CA LYS A 9 -1.23 1.01 24.60
C LYS A 9 0.29 1.24 24.44
N LYS A 10 1.01 0.47 23.62
CA LYS A 10 2.47 0.47 23.54
C LYS A 10 3.06 1.17 22.31
N HIS A 11 2.26 1.47 21.29
CA HIS A 11 2.69 2.23 20.12
C HIS A 11 1.91 3.55 20.03
N LEU A 12 2.66 4.63 19.78
CA LEU A 12 2.28 6.04 19.64
C LEU A 12 0.99 6.29 18.82
N PRO A 13 0.43 7.53 18.81
CA PRO A 13 -0.77 7.86 18.03
C PRO A 13 -0.71 7.26 16.62
N VAL A 14 -1.59 6.30 16.38
CA VAL A 14 -1.77 5.69 15.06
C VAL A 14 -2.74 6.58 14.32
N GLU A 15 -2.26 7.27 13.30
CA GLU A 15 -3.08 8.10 12.42
C GLU A 15 -3.51 7.28 11.21
N LEU A 16 -4.82 7.30 10.91
CA LEU A 16 -5.36 6.72 9.69
C LEU A 16 -5.00 7.64 8.52
N VAL A 17 -3.92 7.32 7.82
CA VAL A 17 -3.45 8.09 6.66
C VAL A 17 -4.12 7.70 5.34
N TYR A 18 -4.74 6.51 5.28
CA TYR A 18 -5.31 5.96 4.06
C TYR A 18 -6.33 4.86 4.34
N TYR A 19 -7.46 4.86 3.62
CA TYR A 19 -8.44 3.78 3.56
C TYR A 19 -9.04 3.68 2.16
N GLU A 20 -9.48 2.48 1.77
CA GLU A 20 -10.24 2.21 0.55
C GLU A 20 -11.49 1.41 0.93
N GLU A 21 -12.62 1.71 0.32
CA GLU A 21 -13.87 0.96 0.48
C GLU A 21 -14.11 0.10 -0.76
N PHE A 22 -14.55 -1.14 -0.55
CA PHE A 22 -14.87 -2.08 -1.61
C PHE A 22 -16.28 -2.62 -1.42
N SER A 23 -16.95 -2.88 -2.53
CA SER A 23 -18.32 -3.41 -2.54
C SER A 23 -18.38 -4.88 -2.11
N ARG A 24 -17.28 -5.61 -2.33
CA ARG A 24 -17.17 -7.04 -2.04
C ARG A 24 -15.94 -7.34 -1.20
N ILE A 25 -16.06 -8.40 -0.40
CA ILE A 25 -15.01 -8.84 0.54
C ILE A 25 -13.79 -9.39 -0.19
N ASP A 26 -13.99 -10.07 -1.33
CA ASP A 26 -12.91 -10.61 -2.16
C ASP A 26 -12.02 -9.50 -2.73
N GLU A 27 -12.62 -8.43 -3.26
CA GLU A 27 -11.89 -7.24 -3.75
C GLU A 27 -11.03 -6.61 -2.65
N ALA A 28 -11.60 -6.41 -1.46
CA ALA A 28 -10.87 -5.89 -0.30
C ALA A 28 -9.71 -6.80 0.09
N TYR A 29 -9.93 -8.12 0.12
CA TYR A 29 -8.92 -9.10 0.46
C TYR A 29 -7.74 -9.08 -0.53
N TYR A 30 -8.02 -9.09 -1.84
CA TYR A 30 -6.97 -9.05 -2.86
C TYR A 30 -6.19 -7.74 -2.81
N ARG A 31 -6.86 -6.62 -2.60
CA ARG A 31 -6.21 -5.31 -2.44
C ARG A 31 -5.30 -5.28 -1.22
N GLU A 32 -5.77 -5.76 -0.08
CA GLU A 32 -4.98 -5.84 1.14
C GLU A 32 -3.71 -6.66 0.91
N LYS A 33 -3.85 -7.86 0.32
CA LYS A 33 -2.71 -8.72 -0.02
C LYS A 33 -1.73 -8.05 -0.97
N GLN A 34 -2.24 -7.32 -1.96
CA GLN A 34 -1.42 -6.55 -2.88
C GLN A 34 -0.60 -5.48 -2.15
N VAL A 35 -1.24 -4.70 -1.28
CA VAL A 35 -0.57 -3.63 -0.51
C VAL A 35 0.42 -4.20 0.51
N GLN A 36 0.13 -5.33 1.15
CA GLN A 36 1.05 -5.98 2.11
C GLN A 36 2.43 -6.21 1.48
N GLY A 37 2.47 -6.72 0.25
CA GLY A 37 3.71 -7.00 -0.51
C GLY A 37 4.39 -5.77 -1.14
N TRP A 38 3.81 -4.57 -1.02
CA TRP A 38 4.41 -3.37 -1.62
C TRP A 38 5.62 -2.85 -0.84
N SER A 39 6.59 -2.36 -1.59
CA SER A 39 7.70 -1.59 -1.04
C SER A 39 7.19 -0.30 -0.39
N ARG A 40 7.96 0.23 0.57
CA ARG A 40 7.61 1.47 1.29
C ARG A 40 7.30 2.64 0.35
N LYS A 41 8.08 2.80 -0.74
CA LYS A 41 7.87 3.86 -1.74
C LYS A 41 6.50 3.76 -2.43
N LYS A 42 6.03 2.55 -2.75
CA LYS A 42 4.70 2.34 -3.36
C LYS A 42 3.57 2.69 -2.39
N LYS A 43 3.72 2.33 -1.10
CA LYS A 43 2.75 2.68 -0.05
C LYS A 43 2.68 4.19 0.17
N GLU A 44 3.82 4.88 0.18
CA GLU A 44 3.87 6.35 0.28
C GLU A 44 3.23 7.04 -0.94
N ALA A 45 3.44 6.50 -2.15
CA ALA A 45 2.78 7.01 -3.35
C ALA A 45 1.25 6.82 -3.30
N LEU A 46 0.78 5.72 -2.72
CA LEU A 46 -0.63 5.45 -2.49
C LEU A 46 -1.25 6.46 -1.51
N ILE A 47 -0.60 6.66 -0.36
CA ILE A 47 -1.05 7.63 0.67
C ILE A 47 -1.11 9.06 0.11
N LYS A 48 -0.20 9.42 -0.80
CA LYS A 48 -0.16 10.74 -1.45
C LYS A 48 -1.15 10.89 -2.62
N ASN A 49 -2.00 9.90 -2.90
CA ASN A 49 -2.90 9.87 -4.06
C ASN A 49 -2.16 10.14 -5.39
N ARG A 50 -0.96 9.59 -5.56
CA ARG A 50 -0.16 9.70 -6.80
C ARG A 50 -0.08 8.35 -7.52
N PRO A 51 -1.16 7.93 -8.22
CA PRO A 51 -1.20 6.63 -8.90
C PRO A 51 -0.16 6.51 -10.01
N ASP A 52 0.23 7.61 -10.65
CA ASP A 52 1.26 7.60 -11.71
C ASP A 52 2.59 7.04 -11.22
N ASN A 53 2.91 7.31 -9.95
CA ASN A 53 4.14 6.82 -9.32
C ASN A 53 4.06 5.33 -8.99
N LEU A 54 2.88 4.74 -8.81
CA LEU A 54 2.75 3.30 -8.57
C LEU A 54 3.29 2.50 -9.76
N HIS A 55 2.96 2.94 -10.98
CA HIS A 55 3.38 2.25 -12.19
C HIS A 55 4.89 2.31 -12.37
N LEU A 56 5.47 3.51 -12.22
CA LEU A 56 6.91 3.73 -12.29
C LEU A 56 7.68 2.92 -11.22
N LEU A 57 7.18 2.91 -9.99
CA LEU A 57 7.77 2.15 -8.88
C LEU A 57 7.55 0.64 -8.99
N SER A 58 6.69 0.19 -9.90
CA SER A 58 6.47 -1.24 -10.19
C SER A 58 7.41 -1.80 -11.23
N VAL A 59 8.16 -0.94 -11.93
CA VAL A 59 9.16 -1.39 -12.89
C VAL A 59 10.32 -2.03 -12.15
N CYS A 60 10.72 -3.22 -12.59
CA CYS A 60 11.90 -3.88 -12.08
C CYS A 60 13.14 -3.11 -12.55
N GLN A 61 13.90 -2.53 -11.62
CA GLN A 61 15.13 -1.78 -11.91
C GLN A 61 16.40 -2.65 -11.78
N ASN A 62 16.28 -3.98 -11.86
CA ASN A 62 17.44 -4.85 -11.73
C ASN A 62 18.36 -4.78 -12.95
N ILE A 63 19.64 -5.02 -12.76
CA ILE A 63 20.62 -5.01 -13.86
C ILE A 63 20.37 -6.15 -14.86
N THR A 64 19.79 -7.27 -14.40
CA THR A 64 19.46 -8.45 -15.21
C THR A 64 18.15 -8.34 -15.99
N HIS A 65 17.51 -7.17 -15.99
CA HIS A 65 16.23 -6.95 -16.63
C HIS A 65 16.28 -7.28 -18.13
N SER A 66 15.20 -7.86 -18.67
CA SER A 66 15.13 -8.24 -20.10
C SER A 66 15.39 -7.06 -21.04
N LYS A 67 14.97 -5.84 -20.66
CA LYS A 67 15.23 -4.61 -21.42
C LYS A 67 16.69 -4.13 -21.37
N ASN A 68 17.52 -4.66 -20.46
CA ASN A 68 18.94 -4.32 -20.37
C ASN A 68 19.83 -5.25 -21.21
N LYS A 69 19.26 -6.30 -21.81
CA LYS A 69 19.98 -7.15 -22.76
C LYS A 69 20.19 -6.35 -24.05
N LYS A 70 21.43 -5.91 -24.28
CA LYS A 70 21.89 -5.37 -25.56
C LYS A 70 21.93 -6.46 -26.62
#